data_AF-A0A1J3CH06-F1
#
_entry.id   AF-A0A1J3CH06-F1
#
_cell.length_a   1.000
_cell.length_b   1.000
_cell.length_c   1.000
_cell.angle_alpha   90.00
_cell.angle_beta   90.00
_cell.angle_gamma   90.00
#
_symmetry.space_group_name_H-M   'P 1'
#
loop_
_entity.id
_entity.type
_entity.pdbx_description
1 polymer ?
#
loop_
_entity_poly.entity_id
_entity_poly.type
_entity_poly.pdbx_seq_one_letter_code
_entity_poly.pdbx_strand_id
1 'polypeptide(L)'
;MATLADIGVAAAINIISALIFLLLFAILRIQPFNDRVYFPKWYLKGLRSNPLNSGAFVSKIVNFDFRSYIRFLNWIPAALQMPEPELIDHAGLDSAVYLRIYLIGIKIFFPIAILSWSILVPVNLTSHGLQLAKLRNVTSSNIDKLSISNVERGSDRFWAHLVMAYAFTIWTCYVLMR
;
A
#
# COMPACT_ATOMS: atom_id res chain seq x y z
N MET A 1 -1.97 26.27 -0.89
CA MET A 1 -2.36 24.92 -1.35
C MET A 1 -1.10 24.17 -1.73
N ALA A 2 -1.02 22.87 -1.42
CA ALA A 2 0.14 22.06 -1.77
C ALA A 2 0.29 22.00 -3.31
N THR A 3 1.51 22.18 -3.80
CA THR A 3 1.83 22.06 -5.21
C THR A 3 2.20 20.62 -5.57
N LEU A 4 2.20 20.31 -6.87
CA LEU A 4 2.66 19.00 -7.35
C LEU A 4 4.12 18.72 -6.94
N ALA A 5 4.95 19.77 -6.87
CA ALA A 5 6.33 19.68 -6.43
C ALA A 5 6.40 19.28 -4.95
N ASP A 6 5.57 19.88 -4.08
CA ASP A 6 5.54 19.57 -2.65
C ASP A 6 5.15 18.10 -2.41
N ILE A 7 4.16 17.61 -3.14
CA ILE A 7 3.76 16.18 -3.10
C ILE A 7 4.89 15.30 -3.62
N GLY A 8 5.55 15.70 -4.71
CA GLY A 8 6.66 14.95 -5.30
C GLY A 8 7.84 14.79 -4.34
N VAL A 9 8.28 15.87 -3.70
CA VAL A 9 9.37 15.84 -2.71
C VAL A 9 9.00 14.98 -1.51
N ALA A 10 7.78 15.15 -0.97
CA ALA A 10 7.30 14.35 0.16
C ALA A 10 7.21 12.86 -0.18
N ALA A 11 6.70 12.51 -1.37
CA ALA A 11 6.64 11.13 -1.84
C ALA A 11 8.05 10.54 -2.00
N ALA A 12 8.99 11.28 -2.58
CA ALA A 12 10.37 10.82 -2.73
C ALA A 12 11.01 10.51 -1.38
N ILE A 13 10.91 11.41 -0.41
CA ILE A 13 11.48 11.21 0.93
C ILE A 13 10.88 9.96 1.60
N ASN A 14 9.56 9.81 1.54
CA ASN A 14 8.87 8.66 2.15
C ASN A 14 9.17 7.33 1.45
N ILE A 15 9.29 7.32 0.12
CA ILE A 15 9.64 6.11 -0.63
C ILE A 15 11.09 5.72 -0.35
N ILE A 16 12.02 6.68 -0.35
CA ILE A 16 13.44 6.42 -0.05
C ILE A 16 13.60 5.91 1.38
N SER A 17 12.94 6.52 2.35
CA SER A 17 13.01 6.06 3.75
C SER A 17 12.41 4.66 3.90
N ALA A 18 11.28 4.36 3.26
CA ALA A 18 10.70 3.02 3.23
C ALA A 18 11.66 1.98 2.61
N LEU A 19 12.33 2.32 1.51
CA LEU A 19 13.33 1.44 0.90
C LEU A 19 14.53 1.19 1.83
N ILE A 20 15.00 2.22 2.54
CA ILE A 20 16.05 2.07 3.56
C ILE A 20 15.59 1.12 4.67
N PHE A 21 14.36 1.28 5.19
CA PHE A 21 13.82 0.38 6.21
C PHE A 21 13.65 -1.05 5.72
N LEU A 22 13.20 -1.26 4.47
CA LEU A 22 13.10 -2.59 3.88
C LEU A 22 14.47 -3.24 3.70
N LEU A 23 15.49 -2.47 3.34
CA LEU A 23 16.87 -2.94 3.22
C LEU A 23 17.47 -3.28 4.60
N LEU A 24 17.24 -2.44 5.61
CA LEU A 24 17.63 -2.74 6.98
C LEU A 24 16.93 -4.00 7.50
N PHE A 25 15.62 -4.13 7.27
CA PHE A 25 14.86 -5.33 7.61
C PHE A 25 15.45 -6.57 6.95
N ALA A 26 15.76 -6.51 5.66
CA ALA A 26 16.37 -7.61 4.92
C ALA A 26 17.70 -8.06 5.52
N ILE A 27 18.59 -7.10 5.82
CA ILE A 27 19.91 -7.39 6.41
C ILE A 27 19.75 -7.96 7.82
N LEU A 28 18.93 -7.32 8.65
CA LEU A 28 18.74 -7.69 10.05
C LEU A 28 18.02 -9.04 10.21
N ARG A 29 17.11 -9.40 9.30
CA ARG A 29 16.39 -10.68 9.31
C ARG A 29 17.29 -11.87 9.01
N ILE A 30 18.34 -11.68 8.20
CA ILE A 30 19.27 -12.74 7.81
C ILE A 30 20.30 -13.03 8.91
N GLN A 31 20.54 -12.08 9.83
CA GLN A 31 21.52 -12.28 10.91
C GLN A 31 21.03 -13.34 11.91
N PRO A 32 21.85 -14.37 12.21
CA PRO A 32 21.49 -15.45 13.13
C PRO A 32 21.24 -14.96 14.57
N PHE A 33 21.86 -13.86 14.99
CA PHE A 33 21.62 -13.24 16.29
C PHE A 33 20.17 -12.74 16.46
N ASN A 34 19.56 -12.21 15.39
CA ASN A 34 18.21 -11.63 15.41
C ASN A 34 17.11 -12.65 15.11
N ASP A 35 17.48 -13.92 14.89
CA ASP A 35 16.54 -14.95 14.45
C ASP A 35 15.35 -15.15 15.41
N ARG A 36 15.61 -15.04 16.73
CA ARG A 36 14.56 -15.14 17.76
C ARG A 36 13.60 -13.94 17.77
N VAL A 37 14.04 -12.77 17.31
CA VAL A 37 13.23 -11.55 17.27
C VAL A 37 12.29 -11.59 16.06
N TYR A 38 12.77 -12.05 14.90
CA TYR A 38 11.97 -12.11 13.67
C TYR A 38 11.11 -13.37 13.56
N PHE A 39 11.50 -14.49 14.18
CA PHE A 39 10.76 -15.75 14.13
C PHE A 39 10.33 -16.32 15.50
N PRO A 40 9.80 -15.51 16.44
CA PRO A 40 9.50 -15.99 17.80
C PRO A 40 8.41 -17.07 17.81
N LYS A 41 7.39 -16.94 16.95
CA LYS A 41 6.30 -17.92 16.85
C LYS A 41 6.78 -19.33 16.48
N TRP A 42 7.87 -19.43 15.72
CA TRP A 42 8.42 -20.72 15.28
C TRP A 42 9.11 -21.45 16.43
N TYR A 43 9.79 -20.69 17.31
CA TYR A 43 10.37 -21.23 18.54
C TYR A 43 9.28 -21.62 19.56
N LEU A 44 8.23 -20.80 19.70
CA LEU A 44 7.10 -21.10 20.60
C LEU A 44 6.33 -22.36 20.18
N LYS A 45 6.20 -22.61 18.87
CA LYS A 45 5.60 -23.83 18.33
C LYS A 45 6.54 -25.04 18.29
N GLY A 46 7.79 -24.89 18.72
CA GLY A 46 8.80 -25.95 18.67
C GLY A 46 9.21 -26.38 17.26
N LEU A 47 8.80 -25.65 16.21
CA LEU A 47 9.13 -25.93 14.81
C LEU A 47 10.57 -25.57 14.46
N ARG A 48 11.21 -24.75 15.30
CA ARG A 48 12.60 -24.35 15.17
C ARG A 48 13.33 -24.55 16.49
N SER A 49 14.38 -25.35 16.46
CA SER A 49 15.32 -25.48 17.58
C SER A 49 16.55 -24.62 17.34
N ASN A 50 17.21 -24.18 18.42
CA ASN A 50 18.55 -23.61 18.29
C ASN A 50 19.43 -24.61 17.51
N PRO A 51 20.32 -24.17 16.62
CA PRO A 51 21.39 -25.03 16.14
C PRO A 51 22.30 -25.33 17.34
N LEU A 52 21.95 -26.39 18.07
CA LEU A 52 22.83 -27.10 18.97
C LEU A 52 23.68 -27.99 18.05
N ASN A 53 24.97 -27.63 17.97
CA ASN A 53 26.08 -28.31 17.28
C ASN A 53 26.46 -27.81 15.87
N SER A 54 27.75 -27.49 15.76
CA SER A 54 28.58 -27.43 14.54
C SER A 54 28.74 -26.07 13.83
N GLY A 55 29.47 -25.13 14.44
CA GLY A 55 29.98 -23.96 13.71
C GLY A 55 30.81 -22.98 14.54
N ALA A 56 31.80 -22.32 13.91
CA ALA A 56 32.64 -21.31 14.52
C ALA A 56 31.83 -20.11 15.04
N PHE A 57 32.18 -19.54 16.21
CA PHE A 57 31.47 -18.43 16.88
C PHE A 57 31.11 -17.27 15.95
N VAL A 58 31.94 -16.96 14.95
CA VAL A 58 31.72 -15.87 13.98
C VAL A 58 30.54 -16.14 13.05
N SER A 59 30.41 -17.38 12.55
CA SER A 59 29.27 -17.79 11.70
C SER A 59 27.94 -17.82 12.45
N LYS A 60 27.99 -17.85 13.80
CA LYS A 60 26.84 -17.76 14.69
C LYS A 60 26.33 -16.34 14.89
N ILE A 61 27.13 -15.32 14.54
CA ILE A 61 26.81 -13.90 14.74
C ILE A 61 26.49 -13.22 13.41
N VAL A 62 27.28 -13.48 12.37
CA VAL A 62 27.13 -12.82 11.06
C VAL A 62 26.99 -13.85 9.94
N ASN A 63 25.96 -13.69 9.10
CA ASN A 63 25.85 -14.45 7.86
C ASN A 63 26.56 -13.72 6.72
N PHE A 64 27.61 -14.35 6.16
CA PHE A 64 28.43 -13.81 5.08
C PHE A 64 28.00 -14.25 3.67
N ASP A 65 26.90 -15.00 3.53
CA ASP A 65 26.46 -15.47 2.22
C ASP A 65 25.80 -14.34 1.40
N PHE A 66 26.58 -13.72 0.50
CA PHE A 66 26.12 -12.65 -0.40
C PHE A 66 24.92 -13.06 -1.26
N ARG A 67 24.77 -14.36 -1.57
CA ARG A 67 23.65 -14.89 -2.34
C ARG A 67 22.32 -14.73 -1.59
N SER A 68 22.36 -14.82 -0.27
CA SER A 68 21.19 -14.62 0.60
C SER A 68 20.72 -13.16 0.59
N TYR A 69 21.64 -12.20 0.43
CA TYR A 69 21.30 -10.77 0.32
C TYR A 69 20.70 -10.41 -1.05
N ILE A 70 21.12 -11.06 -2.14
CA ILE A 70 20.50 -10.85 -3.47
C ILE A 70 19.06 -11.36 -3.50
N ARG A 71 18.76 -12.43 -2.75
CA ARG A 71 17.43 -13.06 -2.66
C ARG A 71 16.50 -12.42 -1.63
N PHE A 72 16.83 -11.23 -1.12
CA PHE A 72 16.11 -10.65 0.01
C PHE A 72 14.62 -10.43 -0.23
N LEU A 73 14.19 -10.10 -1.46
CA LEU A 73 12.77 -9.87 -1.77
C LEU A 73 11.91 -11.15 -1.80
N ASN A 74 12.51 -12.34 -1.67
CA ASN A 74 11.78 -13.61 -1.70
C ASN A 74 10.76 -13.77 -0.54
N TRP A 75 10.82 -12.95 0.50
CA TRP A 75 9.82 -12.97 1.57
C TRP A 75 8.45 -12.48 1.11
N ILE A 76 8.38 -11.59 0.12
CA ILE A 76 7.13 -11.03 -0.40
C ILE A 76 6.27 -12.12 -1.08
N PRO A 77 6.76 -12.85 -2.10
CA PRO A 77 5.97 -13.92 -2.72
C PRO A 77 5.68 -15.05 -1.73
N ALA A 78 6.62 -15.36 -0.83
CA ALA A 78 6.38 -16.39 0.20
C ALA A 78 5.24 -15.99 1.16
N ALA A 79 5.10 -14.72 1.52
CA ALA A 79 4.00 -14.24 2.35
C ALA A 79 2.64 -14.29 1.65
N LEU A 80 2.62 -14.16 0.32
CA LEU A 80 1.39 -14.23 -0.50
C LEU A 80 0.97 -15.66 -0.85
N GLN A 81 1.85 -16.65 -0.71
CA GLN A 81 1.57 -18.05 -1.05
C GLN A 81 0.77 -18.79 0.03
N MET A 82 0.67 -18.26 1.25
CA MET A 82 -0.02 -18.92 2.37
C MET A 82 -1.55 -18.85 2.19
N PRO A 83 -2.27 -19.99 2.11
CA PRO A 83 -3.72 -19.98 1.96
C PRO A 83 -4.42 -19.59 3.27
N GLU A 84 -5.64 -19.03 3.17
CA GLU A 84 -6.40 -18.53 4.33
C GLU A 84 -6.64 -19.59 5.43
N PRO A 85 -6.96 -20.87 5.14
CA PRO A 85 -7.14 -21.89 6.18
C PRO A 85 -5.88 -22.12 7.01
N GLU A 86 -4.73 -22.25 6.35
CA GLU A 86 -3.44 -22.43 7.04
C GLU A 86 -3.09 -21.17 7.87
N LEU A 87 -3.44 -19.99 7.38
CA LEU A 87 -3.23 -18.74 8.09
C LEU A 87 -4.08 -18.68 9.37
N ILE A 88 -5.33 -19.15 9.32
CA ILE A 88 -6.22 -19.22 10.48
C ILE A 88 -5.65 -20.21 11.51
N ASP A 89 -5.25 -21.40 11.07
CA ASP A 89 -4.66 -22.42 11.96
C ASP A 89 -3.32 -21.94 12.56
N HIS A 90 -2.55 -21.16 11.80
CA HIS A 90 -1.24 -20.71 12.24
C HIS A 90 -1.29 -19.44 13.10
N ALA A 91 -2.10 -18.43 12.74
CA ALA A 91 -2.11 -17.10 13.34
C ALA A 91 -3.37 -16.80 14.16
N GLY A 92 -4.43 -17.59 14.01
CA GLY A 92 -5.73 -17.39 14.63
C GLY A 92 -6.71 -16.63 13.73
N LEU A 93 -8.00 -16.77 14.05
CA LEU A 93 -9.10 -16.16 13.30
C LEU A 93 -9.01 -14.63 13.27
N ASP A 94 -8.70 -13.99 14.40
CA ASP A 94 -8.64 -12.51 14.50
C ASP A 94 -7.58 -11.92 13.56
N SER A 95 -6.42 -12.56 13.46
CA SER A 95 -5.35 -12.12 12.56
C SER A 95 -5.75 -12.26 11.09
N ALA A 96 -6.46 -13.34 10.74
CA ALA A 96 -6.96 -13.55 9.38
C ALA A 96 -8.05 -12.51 9.03
N VAL A 97 -8.98 -12.23 9.95
CA VAL A 97 -10.00 -11.18 9.75
C VAL A 97 -9.36 -9.80 9.59
N TYR A 98 -8.32 -9.48 10.36
CA TYR A 98 -7.58 -8.23 10.20
C TYR A 98 -6.93 -8.10 8.80
N LEU A 99 -6.29 -9.15 8.31
CA LEU A 99 -5.74 -9.17 6.95
C LEU A 99 -6.82 -9.06 5.87
N ARG A 100 -8.00 -9.64 6.12
CA ARG A 100 -9.16 -9.53 5.23
C ARG A 100 -9.62 -8.10 5.03
N ILE A 101 -9.48 -7.21 6.03
CA ILE A 101 -9.80 -5.78 5.91
C ILE A 101 -8.95 -5.13 4.81
N TYR A 102 -7.64 -5.41 4.76
CA TYR A 102 -6.78 -4.89 3.70
C TYR A 102 -7.14 -5.44 2.32
N LEU A 103 -7.44 -6.72 2.22
CA LEU A 103 -7.86 -7.35 0.96
C LEU A 103 -9.20 -6.79 0.46
N ILE A 104 -10.17 -6.58 1.36
CA ILE A 104 -11.44 -5.91 1.05
C ILE A 104 -11.18 -4.46 0.62
N GLY A 105 -10.29 -3.74 1.30
CA GLY A 105 -9.86 -2.40 0.90
C GLY A 105 -9.35 -2.35 -0.54
N ILE A 106 -8.44 -3.27 -0.92
CA ILE A 106 -7.96 -3.37 -2.31
C ILE A 106 -9.12 -3.67 -3.27
N LYS A 107 -10.02 -4.61 -2.94
CA LYS A 107 -11.19 -4.93 -3.77
C LYS A 107 -12.15 -3.75 -3.97
N ILE A 108 -12.30 -2.88 -2.97
CA ILE A 108 -13.14 -1.67 -3.06
C ILE A 108 -12.43 -0.59 -3.89
N PHE A 109 -11.21 -0.22 -3.50
CA PHE A 109 -10.54 0.95 -4.05
C PHE A 109 -9.94 0.73 -5.44
N PHE A 110 -9.53 -0.49 -5.79
CA PHE A 110 -8.92 -0.77 -7.09
C PHE A 110 -9.85 -0.43 -8.29
N PRO A 111 -11.09 -0.95 -8.38
CA PRO A 111 -11.99 -0.59 -9.48
C PRO A 111 -12.41 0.89 -9.42
N ILE A 112 -12.61 1.46 -8.23
CA ILE A 112 -12.92 2.88 -8.06
C ILE A 112 -11.80 3.75 -8.62
N ALA A 113 -10.53 3.42 -8.34
CA ALA A 113 -9.38 4.15 -8.86
C ALA A 113 -9.31 4.10 -10.40
N ILE A 114 -9.53 2.92 -10.99
CA ILE A 114 -9.54 2.75 -12.45
C ILE A 114 -10.66 3.57 -13.08
N LEU A 115 -11.88 3.49 -12.56
CA LEU A 115 -13.03 4.24 -13.08
C LEU A 115 -12.86 5.75 -12.91
N SER A 116 -12.39 6.19 -11.74
CA SER A 116 -12.10 7.59 -11.46
C SER A 116 -11.03 8.13 -12.42
N TRP A 117 -9.97 7.36 -12.66
CA TRP A 117 -8.92 7.76 -13.59
C TRP A 117 -9.41 7.80 -15.04
N SER A 118 -10.23 6.83 -15.45
CA SER A 118 -10.72 6.75 -16.84
C SER A 118 -11.82 7.77 -17.16
N ILE A 119 -12.64 8.17 -16.18
CA ILE A 119 -13.83 9.02 -16.41
C ILE A 119 -13.66 10.39 -15.77
N LEU A 120 -13.44 10.45 -14.45
CA LEU A 120 -13.45 11.73 -13.72
C LEU A 120 -12.24 12.60 -14.07
N VAL A 121 -11.07 12.02 -14.30
CA VAL A 121 -9.87 12.80 -14.66
C VAL A 121 -10.06 13.52 -16.00
N PRO A 122 -10.45 12.88 -17.13
CA PRO A 122 -10.75 13.59 -18.37
C PRO A 122 -11.89 14.61 -18.25
N VAL A 123 -12.97 14.27 -17.54
CA VAL A 123 -14.12 15.16 -17.34
C VAL A 123 -13.71 16.44 -16.60
N ASN A 124 -12.86 16.32 -15.58
CA ASN A 124 -12.39 17.47 -14.81
C ASN A 124 -11.35 18.28 -15.58
N LEU A 125 -10.42 17.63 -16.30
CA LEU A 125 -9.37 18.33 -17.07
C LEU A 125 -9.90 19.13 -18.25
N THR A 126 -10.97 18.67 -18.90
CA THR A 126 -11.59 19.36 -20.04
C THR A 126 -12.43 20.58 -19.66
N SER A 127 -12.54 20.90 -18.36
CA SER A 127 -13.25 22.08 -17.87
C SER A 127 -12.30 23.27 -17.71
N HIS A 128 -12.84 24.49 -17.87
CA HIS A 128 -12.10 25.75 -17.74
C HIS A 128 -12.52 26.57 -16.51
N GLY A 129 -13.33 26.00 -15.60
CA GLY A 129 -13.89 26.71 -14.45
C GLY A 129 -12.84 27.32 -13.53
N LEU A 130 -11.67 26.68 -13.36
CA LEU A 130 -10.60 27.20 -12.53
C LEU A 130 -9.89 28.42 -13.14
N GLN A 131 -9.87 28.55 -14.48
CA GLN A 131 -9.33 29.73 -15.16
C GLN A 131 -10.20 30.96 -14.87
N LEU A 132 -11.52 30.78 -14.87
CA LEU A 132 -12.49 31.83 -14.51
C LEU A 132 -12.41 32.19 -13.00
N ALA A 133 -12.15 31.21 -12.13
CA ALA A 133 -11.95 31.44 -10.71
C ALA A 133 -10.64 32.19 -10.40
N LYS A 134 -9.58 31.98 -11.18
CA LYS A 134 -8.31 32.71 -11.06
C LYS A 134 -8.46 34.21 -11.34
N LEU A 135 -9.37 34.58 -12.25
CA LEU A 135 -9.75 35.99 -12.49
C LEU A 135 -10.44 36.64 -11.29
N ARG A 136 -10.97 35.84 -10.35
CA ARG A 136 -11.61 36.29 -9.11
C ARG A 136 -10.69 36.18 -7.88
N ASN A 137 -9.36 36.17 -8.09
CA ASN A 137 -8.34 36.05 -7.04
C ASN A 137 -8.41 34.75 -6.20
N VAL A 138 -8.98 33.67 -6.74
CA VAL A 138 -8.92 32.36 -6.08
C VAL A 138 -7.55 31.73 -6.28
N THR A 139 -6.84 31.47 -5.18
CA THR A 139 -5.59 30.71 -5.22
C THR A 139 -5.90 29.27 -5.60
N SER A 140 -5.21 28.75 -6.61
CA SER A 140 -5.44 27.39 -7.11
C SER A 140 -4.14 26.76 -7.59
N SER A 141 -4.00 25.47 -7.36
CA SER A 141 -2.86 24.65 -7.76
C SER A 141 -3.14 23.84 -9.03
N ASN A 142 -2.11 23.23 -9.60
CA ASN A 142 -2.28 22.34 -10.78
C ASN A 142 -3.08 21.07 -10.44
N ILE A 143 -3.11 20.65 -9.17
CA ILE A 143 -3.83 19.45 -8.73
C ILE A 143 -5.33 19.73 -8.65
N ASP A 144 -5.72 20.97 -8.36
CA ASP A 144 -7.13 21.38 -8.31
C ASP A 144 -7.81 21.30 -9.68
N LYS A 145 -7.04 21.27 -10.77
CA LYS A 145 -7.56 21.00 -12.13
C LYS A 145 -8.15 19.59 -12.29
N LEU A 146 -7.67 18.64 -11.49
CA LEU A 146 -8.14 17.25 -11.49
C LEU A 146 -9.39 17.05 -10.62
N SER A 147 -9.76 18.06 -9.84
CA SER A 147 -10.87 18.00 -8.89
C SER A 147 -12.14 18.63 -9.46
N ILE A 148 -13.25 18.40 -8.76
CA ILE A 148 -14.55 19.01 -9.04
C ILE A 148 -14.50 20.55 -8.99
N SER A 149 -13.50 21.13 -8.32
CA SER A 149 -13.28 22.58 -8.26
C SER A 149 -12.96 23.21 -9.62
N ASN A 150 -12.52 22.42 -10.62
CA ASN A 150 -12.35 22.91 -11.98
C ASN A 150 -13.64 22.90 -12.82
N VAL A 151 -14.71 22.25 -12.34
CA VAL A 151 -16.00 22.17 -13.05
C VAL A 151 -16.77 23.48 -12.91
N GLU A 152 -17.19 24.06 -14.04
CA GLU A 152 -17.96 25.30 -14.06
C GLU A 152 -19.37 25.11 -13.47
N ARG A 153 -19.85 26.11 -12.72
CA ARG A 153 -21.19 26.08 -12.12
C ARG A 153 -22.25 26.02 -13.21
N GLY A 154 -23.19 25.07 -13.09
CA GLY A 154 -24.24 24.86 -14.09
C GLY A 154 -23.84 23.97 -15.27
N SER A 155 -22.62 23.40 -15.27
CA SER A 155 -22.19 22.48 -16.32
C SER A 155 -22.79 21.09 -16.16
N ASP A 156 -23.19 20.47 -17.27
CA ASP A 156 -23.68 19.08 -17.30
C ASP A 156 -22.65 18.05 -16.84
N ARG A 157 -21.37 18.42 -16.73
CA ARG A 157 -20.29 17.58 -16.20
C ARG A 157 -20.55 17.11 -14.76
N PHE A 158 -21.38 17.80 -13.97
CA PHE A 158 -21.77 17.34 -12.64
C PHE A 158 -22.58 16.04 -12.66
N TRP A 159 -23.28 15.74 -13.76
CA TRP A 159 -23.99 14.46 -13.90
C TRP A 159 -23.03 13.27 -13.88
N ALA A 160 -21.84 13.41 -14.48
CA ALA A 160 -20.82 12.37 -14.41
C ALA A 160 -20.39 12.10 -12.96
N HIS A 161 -20.18 13.16 -12.16
CA HIS A 161 -19.87 13.02 -10.72
C HIS A 161 -21.00 12.35 -9.95
N LEU A 162 -22.26 12.73 -10.22
CA LEU A 162 -23.43 12.15 -9.57
C LEU A 162 -23.55 10.64 -9.86
N VAL A 163 -23.48 10.26 -11.14
CA VAL A 163 -23.56 8.85 -11.56
C VAL A 163 -22.41 8.04 -10.95
N MET A 164 -21.19 8.59 -10.96
CA MET A 164 -20.03 7.94 -10.36
C MET A 164 -20.16 7.78 -8.85
N ALA A 165 -20.74 8.76 -8.14
CA ALA A 165 -21.01 8.65 -6.71
C ALA A 165 -21.96 7.48 -6.41
N TYR A 166 -23.07 7.36 -7.14
CA TYR A 166 -23.98 6.21 -6.99
C TYR A 166 -23.29 4.89 -7.30
N ALA A 167 -22.51 4.82 -8.39
CA ALA A 167 -21.77 3.62 -8.76
C ALA A 167 -20.78 3.20 -7.65
N PHE A 168 -20.04 4.15 -7.08
CA PHE A 168 -19.09 3.90 -6.00
C PHE A 168 -19.80 3.46 -4.72
N THR A 169 -20.92 4.09 -4.35
CA THR A 169 -21.68 3.72 -3.16
C THR A 169 -22.26 2.31 -3.31
N ILE A 170 -22.92 2.01 -4.44
CA ILE A 170 -23.50 0.68 -4.70
C ILE A 170 -22.41 -0.39 -4.67
N TRP A 171 -21.28 -0.16 -5.34
CA TRP A 171 -20.16 -1.10 -5.34
C TRP A 171 -19.60 -1.34 -3.93
N THR A 172 -19.37 -0.26 -3.19
CA THR A 172 -18.84 -0.35 -1.82
C THR A 172 -19.80 -1.11 -0.91
N CYS A 173 -21.10 -0.80 -0.94
CA CYS A 173 -22.11 -1.53 -0.18
C CYS A 173 -22.18 -3.02 -0.58
N TYR A 174 -22.09 -3.33 -1.88
CA TYR A 174 -22.09 -4.71 -2.36
C TYR A 174 -20.87 -5.50 -1.84
N VAL A 175 -19.67 -4.91 -1.89
CA VAL A 175 -18.45 -5.56 -1.40
C VAL A 175 -18.45 -5.70 0.12
N LEU A 176 -19.03 -4.75 0.86
CA LEU A 176 -19.16 -4.85 2.32
C LEU A 176 -20.19 -5.88 2.78
N MET A 177 -21.27 -6.07 2.01
CA MET A 177 -22.30 -7.06 2.31
C MET A 177 -21.83 -8.49 2.04
N ARG A 178 -20.84 -8.67 1.17
CA ARG A 178 -20.36 -9.97 0.69
C ARG A 178 -19.16 -10.49 1.47
#